data_AF-A0A969Z617-F1
#
_entry.id   AF-A0A969Z617-F1
#
_cell.length_a   1.000
_cell.length_b   1.000
_cell.length_c   1.000
_cell.angle_alpha   90.00
_cell.angle_beta   90.00
_cell.angle_gamma   90.00
#
_symmetry.space_group_name_H-M   'P 1'
#
loop_
_entity.id
_entity.type
_entity.pdbx_description
1 polymer ?
#
loop_
_entity_poly.entity_id
_entity_poly.type
_entity_poly.pdbx_seq_one_letter_code
_entity_poly.pdbx_strand_id
1 'polypeptide(L)'
;MGVPVFNILPGIFGSIYVGKQARIRNDNVETFQHNLKIVNIFSIIVLIFMCFCSAYLALSDPYTASNLEGMFNLSFSLTSAMLWMIIIFGGIILLLVQYVASMIIAKRIYKKR
;
A
#
# COMPACT_ATOMS: atom_id res chain seq x y z
N MET A 1 9.98 0.72 -14.49
CA MET A 1 9.05 -0.24 -13.85
C MET A 1 8.18 0.51 -12.85
N GLY A 2 6.86 0.36 -12.92
CA GLY A 2 5.93 1.02 -12.00
C GLY A 2 5.98 0.35 -10.63
N VAL A 3 6.68 0.93 -9.67
CA VAL A 3 6.71 0.43 -8.31
C VAL A 3 5.39 0.85 -7.64
N PRO A 4 4.56 -0.08 -7.11
CA PRO A 4 3.22 0.23 -6.61
C PRO A 4 3.21 1.06 -5.31
N VAL A 5 4.34 1.66 -4.92
CA VAL A 5 4.50 2.45 -3.68
C VAL A 5 3.56 3.66 -3.66
N PHE A 6 3.35 4.32 -4.79
CA PHE A 6 2.43 5.46 -4.86
C PHE A 6 0.95 5.07 -4.77
N ASN A 7 0.62 3.78 -4.92
CA ASN A 7 -0.75 3.28 -4.79
C ASN A 7 -1.23 3.22 -3.33
N ILE A 8 -0.37 3.61 -2.38
CA ILE A 8 -0.72 3.90 -0.99
C ILE A 8 -1.56 5.20 -0.90
N LEU A 9 -1.33 6.17 -1.78
CA LEU A 9 -1.92 7.52 -1.70
C LEU A 9 -3.46 7.54 -1.67
N PRO A 10 -4.19 6.76 -2.48
CA PRO A 10 -5.66 6.75 -2.44
C PRO A 10 -6.22 6.35 -1.07
N GLY A 11 -5.60 5.37 -0.39
CA GLY A 11 -6.03 4.96 0.95
C GLY A 11 -5.75 6.02 2.01
N ILE A 12 -4.63 6.74 1.88
CA ILE A 12 -4.32 7.89 2.74
C ILE A 12 -5.37 8.99 2.53
N PHE A 13 -5.64 9.40 1.28
CA PHE A 13 -6.61 10.46 1.00
C PHE A 13 -8.03 10.07 1.42
N GLY A 14 -8.45 8.83 1.16
CA GLY A 14 -9.74 8.31 1.62
C GLY A 14 -9.86 8.32 3.14
N SER A 15 -8.80 7.96 3.85
CA SER A 15 -8.75 7.99 5.32
C SER A 15 -8.82 9.40 5.91
N ILE A 16 -8.17 10.37 5.25
CA ILE A 16 -8.28 11.80 5.59
C ILE A 16 -9.72 12.28 5.42
N TYR A 17 -10.34 11.94 4.29
CA TYR A 17 -11.72 12.32 3.99
C TYR A 17 -12.69 11.74 5.03
N VAL A 18 -12.63 10.43 5.31
CA VAL A 18 -13.49 9.78 6.31
C VAL A 18 -13.27 10.36 7.70
N GLY A 19 -12.01 10.58 8.11
CA GLY A 19 -11.70 11.19 9.41
C GLY A 19 -12.28 12.61 9.54
N LYS A 20 -12.20 13.42 8.48
CA LYS A 20 -12.73 14.79 8.47
C LYS A 20 -14.26 14.80 8.40
N GLN A 21 -14.85 13.93 7.59
CA GLN A 21 -16.31 13.78 7.46
C GLN A 21 -16.94 13.34 8.78
N ALA A 22 -16.38 12.31 9.42
CA ALA A 22 -16.84 11.80 10.72
C ALA A 22 -16.77 12.88 11.80
N ARG A 23 -15.73 13.73 11.77
CA ARG A 23 -15.61 14.87 12.68
C ARG A 23 -16.69 15.93 12.45
N ILE A 24 -16.96 16.29 11.20
CA ILE A 24 -17.97 17.31 10.85
C ILE A 24 -19.39 16.83 11.20
N ARG A 25 -19.67 15.54 10.97
CA ARG A 25 -20.98 14.94 11.24
C ARG A 25 -21.19 14.53 12.71
N ASN A 26 -20.17 14.66 13.55
CA ASN A 26 -20.14 14.11 14.92
C ASN A 26 -20.54 12.63 14.93
N ASP A 27 -20.04 11.87 13.95
CA ASP A 27 -20.30 10.43 13.85
C ASP A 27 -19.77 9.73 15.11
N ASN A 28 -20.54 8.75 15.60
CA ASN A 28 -20.11 7.89 16.69
C ASN A 28 -18.90 7.04 16.26
N VAL A 29 -18.18 6.50 17.25
CA VAL A 29 -16.96 5.72 17.01
C VAL A 29 -17.24 4.49 16.13
N GLU A 30 -18.41 3.87 16.26
CA GLU A 30 -18.82 2.71 15.48
C GLU A 30 -18.96 3.01 13.99
N THR A 31 -19.66 4.11 13.66
CA THR A 31 -19.88 4.56 12.27
C THR A 31 -18.56 5.00 11.64
N PHE A 32 -17.71 5.70 12.39
CA PHE A 32 -16.36 6.05 11.96
C PHE A 32 -15.54 4.81 11.62
N GLN A 33 -15.51 3.80 12.51
CA GLN A 33 -14.74 2.58 12.27
C GLN A 33 -15.29 1.76 11.10
N HIS A 34 -16.61 1.68 10.95
CA HIS A 34 -17.26 0.99 9.83
C HIS A 34 -16.86 1.62 8.49
N ASN A 35 -17.01 2.94 8.36
CA ASN A 35 -16.67 3.67 7.13
C ASN A 35 -15.17 3.61 6.82
N LEU A 36 -14.32 3.73 7.85
CA LEU A 36 -12.87 3.61 7.69
C LEU A 36 -12.48 2.20 7.23
N LYS A 37 -13.12 1.15 7.75
CA LYS A 37 -12.87 -0.23 7.36
C LYS A 37 -13.22 -0.46 5.90
N ILE A 38 -14.34 0.06 5.41
CA ILE A 38 -14.73 -0.04 3.99
C ILE A 38 -13.69 0.62 3.10
N VAL A 39 -13.29 1.86 3.39
CA VAL A 39 -12.28 2.58 2.60
C VAL A 39 -10.92 1.87 2.62
N ASN A 40 -10.50 1.37 3.77
CA ASN A 40 -9.26 0.62 3.89
C ASN A 40 -9.29 -0.70 3.13
N ILE A 41 -10.38 -1.47 3.20
CA ILE A 41 -10.54 -2.72 2.45
C ILE A 41 -10.49 -2.43 0.95
N PHE A 42 -11.23 -1.43 0.47
CA PHE A 42 -11.20 -1.04 -0.93
C PHE A 42 -9.78 -0.67 -1.39
N SER A 43 -9.09 0.15 -0.60
CA SER A 43 -7.72 0.58 -0.92
C SER A 43 -6.73 -0.60 -0.90
N ILE A 44 -6.90 -1.55 0.02
CA ILE A 44 -6.11 -2.78 0.07
C ILE A 44 -6.36 -3.63 -1.16
N ILE A 45 -7.60 -3.82 -1.59
CA ILE A 45 -7.94 -4.61 -2.78
C ILE A 45 -7.29 -4.00 -4.03
N VAL A 46 -7.39 -2.69 -4.20
CA VAL A 46 -6.74 -1.98 -5.31
C VAL A 46 -5.21 -2.13 -5.24
N LEU A 47 -4.62 -2.01 -4.05
CA LEU A 47 -3.18 -2.16 -3.85
C LEU A 47 -2.71 -3.60 -4.15
N ILE A 48 -3.47 -4.62 -3.71
CA ILE A 48 -3.23 -6.03 -4.03
C ILE A 48 -3.24 -6.23 -5.54
N PHE A 49 -4.27 -5.74 -6.23
CA PHE A 49 -4.37 -5.85 -7.69
C PHE A 49 -3.16 -5.23 -8.39
N MET A 50 -2.76 -4.03 -7.97
CA MET A 50 -1.57 -3.36 -8.48
C MET A 50 -0.26 -4.10 -8.18
N CYS A 51 -0.14 -4.70 -6.99
CA CYS A 51 1.00 -5.56 -6.64
C CYS A 51 1.05 -6.80 -7.54
N PHE A 52 -0.09 -7.43 -7.85
CA PHE A 52 -0.16 -8.56 -8.79
C PHE A 52 0.24 -8.15 -10.20
N CYS A 53 -0.28 -7.02 -10.72
CA CYS A 53 0.15 -6.50 -12.02
C CYS A 53 1.65 -6.21 -12.05
N SER A 54 2.18 -5.61 -10.99
CA SER A 54 3.61 -5.31 -10.89
C SER A 54 4.47 -6.58 -10.83
N ALA A 55 4.04 -7.58 -10.06
CA ALA A 55 4.69 -8.88 -9.98
C ALA A 55 4.67 -9.61 -11.33
N TYR A 56 3.54 -9.57 -12.03
CA TYR A 56 3.42 -10.16 -13.36
C TYR A 56 4.38 -9.50 -14.36
N LEU A 57 4.49 -8.17 -14.34
CA LEU A 57 5.45 -7.45 -15.18
C LEU A 57 6.91 -7.79 -14.81
N ALA A 58 7.22 -7.86 -13.52
CA ALA A 58 8.55 -8.21 -13.03
C ALA A 58 8.96 -9.66 -13.35
N LEU A 59 8.01 -10.58 -13.40
CA LEU A 59 8.25 -11.99 -13.75
C LEU A 59 8.25 -12.24 -15.26
N SER A 60 7.54 -11.41 -16.04
CA SER A 60 7.48 -11.52 -17.49
C SER A 60 8.66 -10.86 -18.20
N ASP A 61 9.31 -9.88 -17.56
CA ASP A 61 10.50 -9.22 -18.08
C ASP A 61 11.78 -9.95 -17.62
N PRO A 62 12.51 -10.61 -18.54
CA PRO A 62 13.73 -11.36 -18.21
C PRO A 62 14.88 -10.46 -17.72
N TYR A 63 14.82 -9.15 -17.93
CA TYR A 63 15.86 -8.20 -17.52
C TYR A 63 15.61 -7.59 -16.14
N THR A 64 14.52 -7.95 -15.45
CA THR A 64 14.17 -7.37 -14.14
C THR A 64 15.27 -7.58 -13.10
N ALA A 65 15.88 -8.76 -13.06
CA ALA A 65 16.97 -9.07 -12.13
C ALA A 65 18.19 -8.16 -12.39
N SER A 66 18.63 -8.08 -13.65
CA SER A 66 19.78 -7.26 -14.05
C SER A 66 19.53 -5.76 -13.90
N ASN A 67 18.29 -5.30 -14.12
CA ASN A 67 17.89 -3.92 -13.86
C ASN A 67 17.95 -3.58 -12.37
N LEU A 68 17.50 -4.49 -11.50
CA LEU A 68 17.58 -4.30 -10.04
C LEU A 68 19.04 -4.34 -9.54
N GLU A 69 19.87 -5.23 -10.09
CA GLU A 69 21.31 -5.26 -9.81
C GLU A 69 21.99 -3.93 -10.13
N GLY A 70 21.73 -3.40 -11.33
CA GLY A 70 22.28 -2.11 -11.77
C GLY A 70 21.73 -0.93 -10.96
N MET A 71 20.45 -0.94 -10.58
CA MET A 71 19.84 0.14 -9.79
C MET A 71 20.32 0.19 -8.34
N PHE A 72 20.57 -0.97 -7.71
CA PHE A 72 21.05 -1.06 -6.33
C PHE A 72 22.56 -1.23 -6.23
N ASN A 73 23.28 -1.22 -7.36
CA ASN A 73 24.73 -1.40 -7.46
C ASN A 73 25.21 -2.65 -6.69
N LEU A 74 24.47 -3.76 -6.82
CA LEU A 74 24.74 -4.99 -6.09
C LEU A 74 25.88 -5.75 -6.76
N SER A 75 26.86 -6.18 -5.98
CA SER A 75 28.00 -6.98 -6.45
C SER A 75 27.65 -8.47 -6.64
N PHE A 76 26.37 -8.84 -6.57
CA PHE A 76 25.88 -10.21 -6.67
C PHE A 76 24.71 -10.30 -7.65
N SER A 77 24.58 -11.44 -8.33
CA SER A 77 23.44 -11.67 -9.23
C SER A 77 22.17 -12.01 -8.44
N LEU A 78 21.09 -11.27 -8.67
CA LEU A 78 19.76 -11.54 -8.14
C LEU A 78 19.20 -12.80 -8.78
N THR A 79 19.07 -13.86 -7.97
CA THR A 79 18.43 -15.09 -8.42
C THR A 79 16.91 -14.93 -8.48
N SER A 80 16.24 -15.74 -9.30
CA SER A 80 14.77 -15.74 -9.41
C SER A 80 14.07 -15.97 -8.07
N ALA A 81 14.68 -16.76 -7.17
CA ALA A 81 14.18 -16.99 -5.82
C ALA A 81 14.20 -15.72 -4.94
N MET A 82 15.27 -14.92 -5.04
CA MET A 82 15.35 -13.63 -4.33
C MET A 82 14.33 -12.63 -4.86
N LEU A 83 14.11 -12.62 -6.18
CA LEU A 83 13.09 -11.79 -6.83
C LEU A 83 11.68 -12.11 -6.29
N TRP A 84 11.34 -13.40 -6.17
CA TRP A 84 10.10 -13.84 -5.53
C TRP A 84 9.97 -13.40 -4.07
N MET A 85 11.05 -13.50 -3.28
CA MET A 85 11.03 -13.03 -1.89
C MET A 85 10.79 -11.52 -1.82
N ILE A 86 11.47 -10.72 -2.64
CA ILE A 86 11.29 -9.26 -2.66
C ILE A 86 9.86 -8.90 -3.04
N ILE A 87 9.26 -9.59 -4.01
CA ILE A 87 7.87 -9.35 -4.41
C ILE A 87 6.90 -9.67 -3.27
N ILE A 88 7.04 -10.85 -2.64
CA ILE A 88 6.14 -11.30 -1.57
C ILE A 88 6.30 -10.41 -0.34
N PHE A 89 7.52 -10.27 0.19
CA PHE A 89 7.77 -9.47 1.39
C PHE A 89 7.52 -7.99 1.13
N GLY A 90 7.95 -7.46 -0.01
CA GLY A 90 7.70 -6.08 -0.41
C GLY A 90 6.20 -5.79 -0.49
N GLY A 91 5.42 -6.67 -1.12
CA GLY A 91 3.96 -6.55 -1.20
C GLY A 91 3.29 -6.58 0.18
N ILE A 92 3.65 -7.53 1.04
CA ILE A 92 3.10 -7.66 2.41
C ILE A 92 3.42 -6.42 3.24
N ILE A 93 4.68 -5.96 3.22
CA ILE A 93 5.11 -4.76 3.94
C ILE A 93 4.33 -3.54 3.44
N LEU A 94 4.16 -3.42 2.12
CA LEU A 94 3.44 -2.30 1.52
C LEU A 94 1.96 -2.27 1.95
N LEU A 95 1.29 -3.42 1.97
CA LEU A 95 -0.09 -3.54 2.45
C LEU A 95 -0.22 -3.21 3.93
N LEU A 96 0.73 -3.66 4.75
CA LEU A 96 0.74 -3.40 6.19
C LEU A 96 0.98 -1.92 6.48
N VAL A 97 1.94 -1.29 5.79
CA VAL A 97 2.21 0.15 5.88
C VAL A 97 0.97 0.95 5.47
N GLN A 98 0.32 0.59 4.36
CA GLN A 98 -0.91 1.23 3.89
C GLN A 98 -2.00 1.20 4.96
N TYR A 99 -2.27 0.03 5.52
CA TYR A 99 -3.32 -0.15 6.52
C TYR A 99 -3.02 0.64 7.81
N VAL A 100 -1.80 0.52 8.34
CA VAL A 100 -1.40 1.19 9.58
C VAL A 100 -1.38 2.71 9.40
N ALA A 101 -0.81 3.22 8.31
CA ALA A 101 -0.77 4.66 8.02
C ALA A 101 -2.19 5.23 7.92
N SER A 102 -3.06 4.57 7.17
CA SER A 102 -4.47 4.97 7.00
C SER A 102 -5.21 5.03 8.33
N MET A 103 -5.05 4.01 9.19
CA MET A 103 -5.64 3.97 10.52
C MET A 103 -5.13 5.08 11.45
N ILE A 104 -3.82 5.35 11.45
CA ILE A 104 -3.22 6.40 12.28
C ILE A 104 -3.72 7.78 11.83
N ILE A 105 -3.72 8.04 10.53
CA ILE A 105 -4.11 9.34 9.96
C ILE A 105 -5.60 9.61 10.23
N ALA A 106 -6.48 8.65 9.95
CA ALA A 106 -7.91 8.80 10.19
C ALA A 106 -8.21 9.06 11.69
N LYS A 107 -7.60 8.29 12.60
CA LYS A 107 -7.77 8.48 14.05
C LYS A 107 -7.24 9.83 14.53
N ARG A 108 -6.09 10.27 14.03
CA ARG A 108 -5.53 11.60 14.37
C ARG A 108 -6.48 12.71 13.93
N ILE A 109 -7.04 12.64 12.72
CA ILE A 109 -7.94 13.67 12.21
C ILE A 109 -9.27 13.68 12.98
N TYR A 110 -9.83 12.49 13.28
CA TYR A 110 -11.05 12.38 14.05
C TYR A 110 -10.89 12.95 15.48
N LYS A 111 -9.76 12.68 16.14
CA LYS A 111 -9.50 13.13 17.52
C LYS A 111 -9.02 14.58 17.63
N LYS A 112 -8.53 15.19 16.54
CA LYS A 112 -8.06 16.58 16.53
C LYS A 112 -9.26 17.53 16.68
N ARG A 113 -9.55 17.91 17.93
CA ARG A 113 -10.41 19.04 18.31
C ARG A 113 -9.78 20.34 17.82
#